data_AF-A0A7V3PS63-F1
#
_entry.id   AF-A0A7V3PS63-F1
#
_cell.length_a   1.000
_cell.length_b   1.000
_cell.length_c   1.000
_cell.angle_alpha   90.00
_cell.angle_beta   90.00
_cell.angle_gamma   90.00
#
_symmetry.space_group_name_H-M   'P 1'
#
loop_
_entity.id
_entity.type
_entity.pdbx_description
1 polymer ?
#
loop_
_entity_poly.entity_id
_entity_poly.type
_entity_poly.pdbx_seq_one_letter_code
_entity_poly.pdbx_strand_id
1 'polypeptide(L)'
;MRTGPAWGCMLAVSPAGLREGFSGALAWWELLRPGVRDASSRIATRRKTTSRFGPMAITIDGKPVECSREESILDVARRNGFDIPSLCYDPAVRAWGACRLCLVEVEGLEQPVAACLTPADDGLHVHTQSPRLSAIRRTILELLLSDHDGNCDSCELSGSCRLEALARQHQARPERFVGRRHAHPDAIEVSPLITRHPNRCILCALCVRACAELEGAAALRMAGRGLDTHIEIANGEKPPACRSCGRCVSLCPAGAVRDKTEGSLAALKSAQKVISVCPHCGVGCRVELQVAQGKIVKVMPADGSGDLCVMGRYGCDFVHSPARLTMPLTRLESLGTGSYLRPVSWEEALGIAAERLKHVKARHGPEAIAVLCSCRSTNEANYLLQKFARAVLGTNNIDSGAGMRETPELAGDDLAVGTGIM
;
A
#
# COMPACT_ATOMS: atom_id res chain seq x y z
N MET A 1 -32.78 -32.15 17.19
CA MET A 1 -32.47 -33.58 17.49
C MET A 1 -31.48 -34.01 16.42
N ARG A 2 -30.25 -34.44 16.64
CA ARG A 2 -29.61 -35.24 17.69
C ARG A 2 -28.13 -34.80 17.78
N THR A 3 -27.67 -34.38 18.95
CA THR A 3 -26.85 -35.11 19.96
C THR A 3 -25.34 -34.95 19.76
N GLY A 4 -24.70 -34.27 20.71
CA GLY A 4 -23.27 -34.45 21.04
C GLY A 4 -23.02 -35.83 21.71
N PRO A 5 -21.98 -36.03 22.56
CA PRO A 5 -21.18 -35.05 23.30
C PRO A 5 -19.65 -35.23 23.20
N ALA A 6 -18.92 -34.21 23.66
CA ALA A 6 -17.48 -34.24 23.94
C ALA A 6 -17.24 -34.56 25.42
N TRP A 7 -16.34 -35.50 25.70
CA TRP A 7 -15.71 -35.72 27.02
C TRP A 7 -14.20 -35.74 26.82
N GLY A 8 -13.50 -35.05 27.73
CA GLY A 8 -12.05 -34.87 27.68
C GLY A 8 -11.24 -36.06 28.17
N CYS A 9 -9.93 -35.99 27.91
CA CYS A 9 -8.91 -36.71 28.65
C CYS A 9 -7.63 -35.87 28.68
N MET A 10 -7.25 -35.44 29.89
CA MET A 10 -5.88 -35.07 30.23
C MET A 10 -5.01 -36.33 30.20
N LEU A 11 -3.86 -36.27 29.55
CA LEU A 11 -2.76 -37.19 29.80
C LEU A 11 -1.49 -36.38 30.06
N ALA A 12 -0.99 -36.50 31.28
CA ALA A 12 0.33 -36.08 31.68
C ALA A 12 1.37 -37.05 31.10
N VAL A 13 2.46 -36.53 30.55
CA VAL A 13 3.58 -37.34 30.03
C VAL A 13 4.83 -37.02 30.85
N SER A 14 5.42 -38.06 31.43
CA SER A 14 6.66 -38.05 32.21
C SER A 14 7.91 -37.98 31.30
N PRO A 15 8.99 -37.27 31.70
CA PRO A 15 10.14 -37.01 30.84
C PRO A 15 11.20 -38.11 30.96
N ALA A 16 11.08 -39.20 30.19
CA ALA A 16 12.16 -40.20 30.10
C ALA A 16 12.26 -40.93 28.74
N GLY A 17 11.61 -40.44 27.68
CA GLY A 17 11.51 -41.14 26.39
C GLY A 17 11.94 -40.37 25.14
N LEU A 18 12.75 -39.30 25.28
CA LEU A 18 13.16 -38.44 24.15
C LEU A 18 14.65 -38.57 23.83
N ARG A 19 15.12 -39.78 23.54
CA ARG A 19 16.43 -40.02 22.91
C ARG A 19 16.38 -41.28 22.06
N GLU A 20 15.62 -41.26 20.97
CA GLU A 20 15.79 -42.10 19.78
C GLU A 20 14.60 -41.83 18.85
N GLY A 21 14.83 -41.10 17.75
CA GLY A 21 13.76 -40.73 16.80
C GLY A 21 14.01 -39.53 15.90
N PHE A 22 15.18 -38.86 16.01
CA PHE A 22 15.57 -37.77 15.12
C PHE A 22 16.50 -38.26 14.00
N SER A 23 15.96 -39.01 13.04
CA SER A 23 16.65 -39.22 11.75
C SER A 23 15.74 -39.42 10.53
N GLY A 24 14.41 -39.53 10.70
CA GLY A 24 13.47 -39.74 9.59
C GLY A 24 12.67 -38.52 9.13
N ALA A 25 12.68 -37.41 9.87
CA ALA A 25 11.75 -36.29 9.65
C ALA A 25 12.28 -35.18 8.71
N LEU A 26 13.55 -35.23 8.31
CA LEU A 26 14.16 -34.20 7.45
C LEU A 26 14.00 -34.46 5.94
N ALA A 27 13.64 -35.68 5.53
CA ALA A 27 13.56 -36.06 4.11
C ALA A 27 12.20 -35.74 3.44
N TRP A 28 11.15 -35.42 4.21
CA TRP A 28 9.80 -35.18 3.66
C TRP A 28 9.47 -33.69 3.49
N TRP A 29 10.24 -32.78 4.08
CA TRP A 29 9.99 -31.34 4.03
C TRP A 29 10.53 -30.65 2.76
N GLU A 30 11.47 -31.27 2.04
CA GLU A 30 12.05 -30.68 0.81
C GLU A 30 11.22 -30.93 -0.46
N LEU A 31 10.35 -31.94 -0.48
CA LEU A 31 9.60 -32.36 -1.68
C LEU A 31 8.25 -31.64 -1.90
N LEU A 32 7.78 -30.83 -0.94
CA LEU A 32 6.48 -30.18 -0.99
C LEU A 32 6.51 -28.64 -1.05
N ARG A 33 7.67 -28.01 -1.34
CA ARG A 33 7.70 -26.55 -1.57
C ARG A 33 6.97 -26.21 -2.89
N PRO A 34 5.83 -25.50 -2.87
CA PRO A 34 5.38 -24.78 -4.04
C PRO A 34 6.39 -23.66 -4.26
N GLY A 35 6.99 -23.59 -5.45
CA GLY A 35 7.92 -22.53 -5.83
C GLY A 35 7.21 -21.17 -5.92
N VAL A 36 6.88 -20.58 -4.78
CA VAL A 36 6.53 -19.17 -4.66
C VAL A 36 7.85 -18.42 -4.69
N ARG A 37 8.25 -17.97 -5.89
CA ARG A 37 9.30 -16.96 -6.02
C ARG A 37 8.75 -15.70 -5.37
N ASP A 38 9.32 -15.37 -4.22
CA ASP A 38 9.01 -14.19 -3.43
C ASP A 38 9.14 -12.91 -4.28
N ALA A 39 7.99 -12.33 -4.63
CA ALA A 39 7.88 -11.10 -5.41
C ALA A 39 8.18 -9.83 -4.59
N SER A 40 8.42 -9.96 -3.28
CA SER A 40 8.69 -8.81 -2.39
C SER A 40 10.14 -8.30 -2.44
N SER A 41 11.06 -9.03 -3.08
CA SER A 41 12.49 -8.69 -3.12
C SER A 41 12.90 -7.58 -4.11
N ARG A 42 11.98 -7.01 -4.90
CA ARG A 42 12.31 -5.93 -5.86
C ARG A 42 12.38 -4.53 -5.26
N ILE A 43 12.01 -4.36 -3.99
CA ILE A 43 12.09 -3.07 -3.24
C ILE A 43 13.28 -3.09 -2.25
N ALA A 44 14.27 -3.96 -2.46
CA ALA A 44 15.59 -3.70 -1.92
C ALA A 44 16.19 -2.57 -2.77
N THR A 45 16.67 -1.51 -2.10
CA THR A 45 17.69 -0.62 -2.67
C THR A 45 18.62 -1.46 -3.52
N ARG A 46 18.66 -1.22 -4.85
CA ARG A 46 19.59 -1.88 -5.77
C ARG A 46 20.99 -1.54 -5.30
N ARG A 47 21.49 -2.28 -4.31
CA ARG A 47 22.89 -2.38 -3.98
C ARG A 47 23.55 -2.76 -5.29
N LYS A 48 24.59 -2.02 -5.66
CA LYS A 48 25.50 -2.36 -6.76
C LYS A 48 25.95 -3.81 -6.56
N THR A 49 25.21 -4.77 -7.11
CA THR A 49 25.74 -6.10 -7.36
C THR A 49 26.81 -5.84 -8.40
N THR A 50 28.06 -5.89 -7.96
CA THR A 50 29.22 -5.84 -8.83
C THR A 50 29.05 -6.93 -9.86
N SER A 51 28.64 -6.50 -11.05
CA SER A 51 28.50 -7.34 -12.23
C SER A 51 29.81 -8.11 -12.42
N ARG A 52 29.72 -9.41 -12.74
CA ARG A 52 30.88 -10.22 -13.19
C ARG A 52 31.46 -9.70 -14.52
N PHE A 53 30.79 -8.76 -15.16
CA PHE A 53 31.19 -8.07 -16.38
C PHE A 53 31.62 -6.63 -16.03
N GLY A 54 32.61 -6.10 -16.74
CA GLY A 54 33.16 -4.75 -16.53
C GLY A 54 32.11 -3.64 -16.58
N PRO A 55 32.47 -2.40 -16.20
CA PRO A 55 31.54 -1.28 -16.23
C PRO A 55 31.02 -1.07 -17.65
N MET A 56 29.70 -1.10 -17.81
CA MET A 56 29.02 -0.79 -19.07
C MET A 56 28.47 0.62 -19.03
N ALA A 57 28.45 1.29 -20.18
CA ALA A 57 27.88 2.62 -20.31
C ALA A 57 27.09 2.78 -21.62
N ILE A 58 26.03 3.57 -21.53
CA ILE A 58 25.29 4.07 -22.70
C ILE A 58 25.36 5.59 -22.73
N THR A 59 25.23 6.18 -23.91
CA THR A 59 25.17 7.63 -24.10
C THR A 59 23.71 8.04 -24.31
N ILE A 60 23.14 8.83 -23.40
CA ILE A 60 21.78 9.37 -23.53
C ILE A 60 21.86 10.88 -23.75
N ASP A 61 21.34 11.34 -24.90
CA ASP A 61 21.38 12.76 -25.31
C ASP A 61 22.78 13.39 -25.15
N GLY A 62 23.81 12.65 -25.56
CA GLY A 62 25.21 13.07 -25.51
C GLY A 62 25.91 12.90 -24.14
N LYS A 63 25.21 12.42 -23.11
CA LYS A 63 25.79 12.19 -21.77
C LYS A 63 26.02 10.70 -21.53
N PRO A 64 27.25 10.28 -21.20
CA PRO A 64 27.53 8.90 -20.81
C PRO A 64 26.93 8.62 -19.43
N VAL A 65 26.27 7.48 -19.30
CA VAL A 65 25.68 6.99 -18.05
C VAL A 65 25.99 5.51 -17.87
N GLU A 66 26.39 5.14 -16.66
CA GLU A 66 26.62 3.73 -16.31
C GLU A 66 25.32 2.94 -16.39
N CYS A 67 25.38 1.70 -16.88
CA CYS A 67 24.25 0.77 -16.93
C CYS A 67 24.65 -0.65 -16.48
N SER A 68 23.62 -1.47 -16.25
CA SER A 68 23.74 -2.91 -16.05
C SER A 68 22.93 -3.65 -17.11
N ARG A 69 23.33 -4.88 -17.48
CA ARG A 69 22.65 -5.66 -18.54
C ARG A 69 21.17 -5.93 -18.24
N GLU A 70 20.80 -5.96 -16.97
CA GLU A 70 19.43 -6.22 -16.52
C GLU A 70 18.55 -4.95 -16.53
N GLU A 71 19.12 -3.78 -16.82
CA GLU A 71 18.38 -2.53 -16.91
C GLU A 71 17.81 -2.31 -18.31
N SER A 72 16.57 -1.81 -18.36
CA SER A 72 16.04 -1.24 -19.58
C SER A 72 16.63 0.16 -19.81
N ILE A 73 16.65 0.63 -21.07
CA ILE A 73 17.02 2.03 -21.38
C ILE A 73 16.19 3.01 -20.54
N LEU A 74 14.91 2.72 -20.32
CA LEU A 74 14.01 3.58 -19.54
C LEU A 74 14.43 3.67 -18.06
N ASP A 75 14.89 2.57 -17.47
CA ASP A 75 15.37 2.56 -16.08
C ASP A 75 16.63 3.40 -15.92
N VAL A 76 17.60 3.20 -16.82
CA VAL A 76 18.85 3.95 -16.83
C VAL A 76 18.56 5.44 -17.05
N ALA A 77 17.70 5.78 -18.00
CA ALA A 77 17.32 7.16 -18.28
C ALA A 77 16.72 7.85 -17.04
N ARG A 78 15.74 7.22 -16.38
CA ARG A 78 15.04 7.82 -15.24
C ARG A 78 15.92 8.03 -14.03
N ARG A 79 16.75 7.05 -13.67
CA ARG A 79 17.65 7.21 -12.51
C ARG A 79 18.74 8.26 -12.73
N ASN A 80 19.02 8.62 -13.99
CA ASN A 80 19.94 9.68 -14.36
C ASN A 80 19.23 11.01 -14.74
N GLY A 81 17.92 11.14 -14.44
CA GLY A 81 17.19 12.39 -14.58
C GLY A 81 16.70 12.71 -16.00
N PHE A 82 16.75 11.77 -16.94
CA PHE A 82 16.17 11.96 -18.27
C PHE A 82 14.67 11.66 -18.25
N ASP A 83 13.86 12.63 -18.68
CA ASP A 83 12.41 12.49 -18.73
C ASP A 83 11.97 11.77 -20.02
N ILE A 84 11.69 10.48 -19.89
CA ILE A 84 11.04 9.69 -20.94
C ILE A 84 9.60 9.37 -20.51
N PRO A 85 8.58 9.84 -21.27
CA PRO A 85 7.19 9.67 -20.89
C PRO A 85 6.75 8.20 -20.98
N SER A 86 5.88 7.78 -20.07
CA SER A 86 5.25 6.46 -20.12
C SER A 86 3.91 6.48 -19.39
N LEU A 87 2.94 5.67 -19.81
CA LEU A 87 1.71 5.45 -19.05
C LEU A 87 1.60 4.03 -18.49
N CYS A 88 2.23 3.04 -19.13
CA CYS A 88 2.12 1.62 -18.75
C CYS A 88 3.34 1.07 -18.01
N TYR A 89 4.21 1.92 -17.46
CA TYR A 89 5.44 1.50 -16.80
C TYR A 89 5.40 1.85 -15.31
N ASP A 90 5.75 0.86 -14.49
CA ASP A 90 6.07 0.98 -13.08
C ASP A 90 7.21 0.00 -12.78
N PRO A 91 8.27 0.41 -12.06
CA PRO A 91 9.46 -0.42 -11.85
C PRO A 91 9.20 -1.67 -10.98
N ALA A 92 8.09 -1.71 -10.24
CA ALA A 92 7.76 -2.87 -9.41
C ALA A 92 7.22 -4.05 -10.24
N VAL A 93 6.66 -3.81 -11.42
CA VAL A 93 6.09 -4.86 -12.30
C VAL A 93 6.89 -5.04 -13.57
N ARG A 94 6.85 -6.23 -14.16
CA ARG A 94 7.54 -6.53 -15.42
C ARG A 94 7.04 -5.60 -16.53
N ALA A 95 7.95 -5.01 -17.31
CA ALA A 95 7.61 -4.13 -18.43
C ALA A 95 6.66 -4.78 -19.46
N TRP A 96 5.75 -3.99 -20.01
CA TRP A 96 4.67 -4.44 -20.90
C TRP A 96 4.71 -3.82 -22.30
N GLY A 97 5.12 -2.56 -22.41
CA GLY A 97 5.27 -1.87 -23.69
C GLY A 97 3.97 -1.49 -24.42
N ALA A 98 2.79 -1.58 -23.81
CA ALA A 98 1.53 -1.26 -24.50
C ALA A 98 1.37 0.21 -24.91
N CYS A 99 1.75 1.17 -24.05
CA CYS A 99 1.43 2.58 -24.32
C CYS A 99 2.30 3.21 -25.41
N ARG A 100 3.47 2.63 -25.73
CA ARG A 100 4.44 3.12 -26.73
C ARG A 100 4.89 4.59 -26.58
N LEU A 101 4.65 5.26 -25.45
CA LEU A 101 5.12 6.64 -25.24
C LEU A 101 6.61 6.75 -24.99
N CYS A 102 7.21 5.70 -24.41
CA CYS A 102 8.63 5.63 -24.10
C CYS A 102 9.50 5.29 -25.32
N LEU A 103 9.05 5.61 -26.53
CA LEU A 103 9.87 5.40 -27.73
C LEU A 103 11.08 6.34 -27.68
N VAL A 104 12.24 5.80 -28.06
CA VAL A 104 13.52 6.51 -28.18
C VAL A 104 14.19 6.11 -29.48
N GLU A 105 15.03 6.98 -30.00
CA GLU A 105 15.87 6.69 -31.18
C GLU A 105 17.21 6.16 -30.70
N VAL A 106 17.70 5.09 -31.32
CA VAL A 106 19.00 4.47 -31.01
C VAL A 106 19.81 4.47 -32.28
N GLU A 107 21.04 4.97 -32.24
CA GLU A 107 21.92 5.01 -33.41
C GLU A 107 22.10 3.60 -34.00
N GLY A 108 22.04 3.49 -35.33
CA GLY A 108 22.09 2.21 -36.05
C GLY A 108 20.74 1.51 -36.21
N LEU A 109 19.66 1.99 -35.57
CA LEU A 109 18.30 1.48 -35.77
C LEU A 109 17.44 2.49 -36.56
N GLU A 110 16.76 2.03 -37.61
CA GLU A 110 15.90 2.89 -38.44
C GLU A 110 14.62 3.34 -37.74
N GLN A 111 14.08 2.48 -36.87
CA GLN A 111 12.81 2.70 -36.18
C GLN A 111 13.03 2.95 -34.69
N PRO A 112 12.30 3.92 -34.08
CA PRO A 112 12.32 4.10 -32.64
C PRO A 112 11.94 2.82 -31.90
N VAL A 113 12.62 2.56 -30.81
CA VAL A 113 12.41 1.37 -29.97
C VAL A 113 11.80 1.76 -28.63
N ALA A 114 11.06 0.84 -28.02
CA ALA A 114 10.44 1.09 -26.72
C ALA A 114 11.48 0.96 -25.59
N ALA A 115 11.89 2.09 -25.01
CA ALA A 115 12.92 2.13 -23.97
C ALA A 115 12.64 1.22 -22.77
N CYS A 116 11.36 0.93 -22.46
CA CYS A 116 10.98 0.04 -21.35
C CYS A 116 11.21 -1.45 -21.61
N LEU A 117 11.37 -1.86 -22.86
CA LEU A 117 11.58 -3.26 -23.24
C LEU A 117 12.99 -3.50 -23.79
N THR A 118 13.67 -2.45 -24.26
CA THR A 118 15.03 -2.54 -24.79
C THR A 118 16.05 -2.54 -23.64
N PRO A 119 16.89 -3.59 -23.51
CA PRO A 119 18.01 -3.61 -22.58
C PRO A 119 19.02 -2.50 -22.87
N ALA A 120 19.66 -1.98 -21.83
CA ALA A 120 20.76 -1.04 -21.93
C ALA A 120 22.08 -1.79 -22.16
N ASP A 121 22.37 -2.13 -23.42
CA ASP A 121 23.63 -2.75 -23.81
C ASP A 121 24.77 -1.73 -23.93
N ASP A 122 26.01 -2.19 -23.74
CA ASP A 122 27.19 -1.32 -23.73
C ASP A 122 27.38 -0.62 -25.08
N GLY A 123 27.72 0.67 -25.04
CA GLY A 123 28.00 1.48 -26.22
C GLY A 123 26.77 1.95 -27.00
N LEU A 124 25.54 1.78 -26.48
CA LEU A 124 24.36 2.36 -27.14
C LEU A 124 24.36 3.89 -27.08
N HIS A 125 24.00 4.52 -28.20
CA HIS A 125 23.74 5.95 -28.29
C HIS A 125 22.24 6.18 -28.48
N VAL A 126 21.62 6.86 -27.52
CA VAL A 126 20.17 7.01 -27.38
C VAL A 126 19.79 8.49 -27.42
N HIS A 127 18.85 8.82 -28.30
CA HIS A 127 18.20 10.13 -28.33
C HIS A 127 16.78 10.01 -27.76
N THR A 128 16.49 10.80 -26.73
CA THR A 128 15.18 10.75 -26.04
C THR A 128 14.19 11.77 -26.59
N GLN A 129 14.68 12.78 -27.31
CA GLN A 129 13.90 13.89 -27.86
C GLN A 129 14.31 14.16 -29.31
N SER A 130 13.32 14.18 -30.20
CA SER A 130 13.47 14.61 -31.59
C SER A 130 12.11 15.05 -32.14
N PRO A 131 12.07 15.82 -33.26
CA PRO A 131 10.80 16.17 -33.91
C PRO A 131 9.97 14.94 -34.29
N ARG A 132 10.62 13.85 -34.71
CA ARG A 132 9.98 12.57 -35.03
C ARG A 132 9.36 11.93 -33.78
N LEU A 133 10.10 11.83 -32.67
CA LEU A 133 9.58 11.28 -31.40
C LEU A 133 8.41 12.11 -30.87
N SER A 134 8.47 13.43 -30.95
CA SER A 134 7.40 14.33 -30.52
C SER A 134 6.13 14.12 -31.34
N ALA A 135 6.24 13.99 -32.67
CA ALA A 135 5.10 13.71 -33.55
C ALA A 135 4.46 12.34 -33.27
N ILE A 136 5.29 11.31 -33.03
CA ILE A 136 4.81 9.97 -32.68
C ILE A 136 4.09 9.98 -31.33
N ARG A 137 4.70 10.55 -30.28
CA ARG A 137 4.10 10.63 -28.93
C ARG A 137 2.77 11.37 -28.94
N ARG A 138 2.69 12.51 -29.65
CA ARG A 138 1.43 13.24 -29.85
C ARG A 138 0.37 12.36 -30.52
N THR A 139 0.72 11.68 -31.61
CA THR A 139 -0.20 10.78 -32.33
C THR A 139 -0.70 9.64 -31.45
N ILE A 140 0.17 9.04 -30.64
CA ILE A 140 -0.19 8.00 -29.69
C ILE A 140 -1.20 8.53 -28.65
N LEU A 141 -0.94 9.71 -28.07
CA LEU A 141 -1.86 10.32 -27.11
C LEU A 141 -3.22 10.64 -27.73
N GLU A 142 -3.23 11.15 -28.96
CA GLU A 142 -4.45 11.42 -29.71
C GLU A 142 -5.27 10.15 -29.96
N LEU A 143 -4.60 9.04 -30.32
CA LEU A 143 -5.26 7.73 -30.47
C LEU A 143 -5.81 7.21 -29.15
N LEU A 144 -5.02 7.28 -28.06
CA LEU A 144 -5.48 6.86 -26.73
C LEU A 144 -6.70 7.66 -26.26
N LEU A 145 -6.72 8.97 -26.54
CA LEU A 145 -7.81 9.86 -26.17
C LEU A 145 -9.02 9.75 -27.10
N SER A 146 -8.85 9.29 -28.35
CA SER A 146 -9.95 9.16 -29.32
C SER A 146 -11.05 8.19 -28.87
N ASP A 147 -10.71 7.23 -28.00
CA ASP A 147 -11.59 6.21 -27.42
C ASP A 147 -11.78 6.39 -25.89
N HIS A 148 -11.10 7.37 -25.30
CA HIS A 148 -11.24 7.71 -23.89
C HIS A 148 -12.45 8.61 -23.66
N ASP A 149 -13.18 8.40 -22.57
CA ASP A 149 -14.19 9.34 -22.09
C ASP A 149 -13.52 10.66 -21.66
N GLY A 150 -13.48 11.62 -22.59
CA GLY A 150 -12.62 12.80 -22.58
C GLY A 150 -13.09 13.96 -21.69
N ASN A 151 -14.05 13.76 -20.80
CA ASN A 151 -14.59 14.85 -19.97
C ASN A 151 -13.68 15.17 -18.78
N CYS A 152 -12.50 15.71 -19.06
CA CYS A 152 -11.50 16.05 -18.03
C CYS A 152 -11.96 17.20 -17.13
N ASP A 153 -12.84 18.08 -17.61
CA ASP A 153 -13.32 19.23 -16.81
C ASP A 153 -14.25 18.78 -15.67
N SER A 154 -15.07 17.75 -15.90
CA SER A 154 -15.90 17.15 -14.87
C SER A 154 -15.24 15.97 -14.15
N CYS A 155 -14.06 15.53 -14.59
CA CYS A 155 -13.36 14.39 -14.00
C CYS A 155 -12.78 14.73 -12.62
N GLU A 156 -12.97 13.84 -11.66
CA GLU A 156 -12.53 14.03 -10.28
C GLU A 156 -11.00 13.99 -10.11
N LEU A 157 -10.29 13.58 -11.15
CA LEU A 157 -8.83 13.56 -11.24
C LEU A 157 -8.25 14.72 -12.04
N SER A 158 -9.09 15.65 -12.53
CA SER A 158 -8.67 16.81 -13.31
C SER A 158 -7.51 17.57 -12.65
N GLY A 159 -6.40 17.71 -13.37
CA GLY A 159 -5.17 18.34 -12.90
C GLY A 159 -4.20 17.42 -12.14
N SER A 160 -4.60 16.17 -11.87
CA SER A 160 -3.76 15.14 -11.23
C SER A 160 -3.64 13.84 -12.05
N CYS A 161 -4.33 13.75 -13.18
CA CYS A 161 -4.29 12.60 -14.08
C CYS A 161 -3.02 12.61 -14.94
N ARG A 162 -2.27 11.50 -14.96
CA ARG A 162 -1.02 11.38 -15.74
C ARG A 162 -1.26 11.41 -17.25
N LEU A 163 -2.34 10.77 -17.72
CA LEU A 163 -2.74 10.83 -19.14
C LEU A 163 -3.04 12.27 -19.56
N GLU A 164 -3.80 13.02 -18.75
CA GLU A 164 -4.13 14.42 -19.00
C GLU A 164 -2.86 15.30 -19.05
N ALA A 165 -1.95 15.12 -18.09
CA ALA A 165 -0.70 15.86 -18.03
C ALA A 165 0.16 15.65 -19.29
N LEU A 166 0.33 14.39 -19.74
CA LEU A 166 1.09 14.09 -20.95
C LEU A 166 0.38 14.58 -22.22
N ALA A 167 -0.95 14.46 -22.29
CA ALA A 167 -1.75 14.99 -23.39
C ALA A 167 -1.56 16.51 -23.56
N ARG A 168 -1.60 17.25 -22.45
CA ARG A 168 -1.35 18.69 -22.43
C ARG A 168 0.09 19.02 -22.83
N GLN A 169 1.06 18.32 -22.25
CA GLN A 169 2.49 18.50 -22.56
C GLN A 169 2.79 18.33 -24.05
N HIS A 170 2.16 17.35 -24.71
CA HIS A 170 2.37 17.06 -26.13
C HIS A 170 1.35 17.73 -27.06
N GLN A 171 0.47 18.59 -26.53
CA GLN A 171 -0.56 19.31 -27.30
C GLN A 171 -1.41 18.37 -28.17
N ALA A 172 -1.82 17.23 -27.60
CA ALA A 172 -2.64 16.25 -28.30
C ALA A 172 -4.01 16.82 -28.68
N ARG A 173 -4.44 16.60 -29.93
CA ARG A 173 -5.76 16.98 -30.46
C ARG A 173 -6.53 15.73 -30.91
N PRO A 174 -7.25 15.05 -29.99
CA PRO A 174 -7.90 13.77 -30.28
C PRO A 174 -8.97 13.84 -31.37
N GLU A 175 -9.50 15.03 -31.66
CA GLU A 175 -10.56 15.28 -32.65
C GLU A 175 -10.13 14.89 -34.07
N ARG A 176 -8.83 14.74 -34.33
CA ARG A 176 -8.31 14.28 -35.62
C ARG A 176 -8.66 12.82 -35.92
N PHE A 177 -8.96 12.02 -34.90
CA PHE A 177 -9.32 10.61 -35.05
C PHE A 177 -10.79 10.41 -34.67
N VAL A 178 -11.60 10.07 -35.66
CA VAL A 178 -13.01 9.72 -35.50
C VAL A 178 -13.17 8.25 -35.82
N GLY A 179 -13.85 7.51 -34.95
CA GLY A 179 -14.03 6.08 -35.11
C GLY A 179 -15.00 5.48 -34.11
N ARG A 180 -15.17 4.16 -34.17
CA ARG A 180 -15.93 3.40 -33.18
C ARG A 180 -15.29 3.61 -31.81
N ARG A 181 -16.11 3.97 -30.83
CA ARG A 181 -15.73 4.00 -29.42
C ARG A 181 -16.29 2.81 -28.67
N HIS A 182 -15.64 2.46 -27.58
CA HIS A 182 -16.24 1.59 -26.59
C HIS A 182 -17.47 2.22 -25.96
N ALA A 183 -18.46 1.37 -25.68
CA ALA A 183 -19.66 1.72 -24.95
C ALA A 183 -19.83 0.72 -23.79
N HIS A 184 -18.98 0.86 -22.78
CA HIS A 184 -19.10 0.09 -21.55
C HIS A 184 -20.01 0.80 -20.53
N PRO A 185 -20.49 0.10 -19.49
CA PRO A 185 -21.12 0.75 -18.35
C PRO A 185 -20.20 1.82 -17.74
N ASP A 186 -20.79 2.93 -17.27
CA ASP A 186 -20.02 4.05 -16.71
C ASP A 186 -19.16 3.66 -15.52
N ALA A 187 -19.66 2.75 -14.69
CA ALA A 187 -18.94 2.22 -13.53
C ALA A 187 -19.23 0.72 -13.33
N ILE A 188 -18.19 -0.02 -12.93
CA ILE A 188 -18.26 -1.42 -12.52
C ILE A 188 -17.65 -1.54 -11.13
N GLU A 189 -18.39 -2.12 -10.19
CA GLU A 189 -17.89 -2.39 -8.85
C GLU A 189 -16.88 -3.56 -8.88
N VAL A 190 -15.65 -3.32 -8.41
CA VAL A 190 -14.64 -4.37 -8.24
C VAL A 190 -14.66 -4.90 -6.82
N SER A 191 -14.87 -4.01 -5.85
CA SER A 191 -15.05 -4.34 -4.44
C SER A 191 -15.87 -3.26 -3.73
N PRO A 192 -16.25 -3.44 -2.46
CA PRO A 192 -16.94 -2.39 -1.69
C PRO A 192 -16.20 -1.05 -1.64
N LEU A 193 -14.88 -1.03 -1.87
CA LEU A 193 -14.01 0.17 -1.78
C LEU A 193 -13.47 0.66 -3.13
N ILE A 194 -13.61 -0.13 -4.19
CA ILE A 194 -12.99 0.15 -5.51
C ILE A 194 -14.03 0.05 -6.63
N THR A 195 -14.10 1.08 -7.48
CA THR A 195 -14.83 1.08 -8.75
C THR A 195 -13.89 1.14 -9.93
N ARG A 196 -14.38 0.70 -11.10
CA ARG A 196 -13.73 0.90 -12.39
C ARG A 196 -14.65 1.66 -13.33
N HIS A 197 -14.05 2.54 -14.12
CA HIS A 197 -14.69 3.29 -15.19
C HIS A 197 -14.07 2.84 -16.53
N PRO A 198 -14.60 1.80 -17.19
CA PRO A 198 -13.95 1.18 -18.34
C PRO A 198 -13.79 2.14 -19.53
N ASN A 199 -14.72 3.10 -19.72
CA ASN A 199 -14.61 4.11 -20.79
C ASN A 199 -13.44 5.09 -20.58
N ARG A 200 -12.82 5.12 -19.39
CA ARG A 200 -11.58 5.90 -19.11
C ARG A 200 -10.32 5.04 -19.26
N CYS A 201 -10.43 3.76 -19.62
CA CYS A 201 -9.34 2.80 -19.58
C CYS A 201 -8.51 2.80 -20.87
N ILE A 202 -7.23 3.15 -20.76
CA ILE A 202 -6.26 3.09 -21.89
C ILE A 202 -5.57 1.73 -22.07
N LEU A 203 -6.12 0.66 -21.49
CA LEU A 203 -5.61 -0.72 -21.59
C LEU A 203 -4.10 -0.90 -21.31
N CYS A 204 -3.54 -0.08 -20.40
CA CYS A 204 -2.12 -0.13 -20.03
C CYS A 204 -1.71 -1.39 -19.23
N ALA A 205 -2.70 -2.19 -18.78
CA ALA A 205 -2.55 -3.40 -17.99
C ALA A 205 -1.75 -3.25 -16.67
N LEU A 206 -1.52 -2.03 -16.17
CA LEU A 206 -0.84 -1.83 -14.89
C LEU A 206 -1.65 -2.43 -13.73
N CYS A 207 -2.97 -2.22 -13.72
CA CYS A 207 -3.84 -2.77 -12.67
C CYS A 207 -3.85 -4.31 -12.66
N VAL A 208 -3.87 -4.95 -13.83
CA VAL A 208 -3.82 -6.41 -14.00
C VAL A 208 -2.47 -6.94 -13.50
N ARG A 209 -1.37 -6.39 -14.01
CA ARG A 209 -0.01 -6.83 -13.64
C ARG A 209 0.27 -6.61 -12.17
N ALA A 210 -0.06 -5.45 -11.61
CA ALA A 210 0.17 -5.20 -10.19
C ALA A 210 -0.65 -6.15 -9.30
N CYS A 211 -1.89 -6.44 -9.68
CA CYS A 211 -2.74 -7.38 -8.94
C CYS A 211 -2.22 -8.83 -9.01
N ALA A 212 -1.62 -9.24 -10.12
CA ALA A 212 -1.06 -10.59 -10.29
C ALA A 212 0.37 -10.73 -9.75
N GLU A 213 1.26 -9.81 -10.10
CA GLU A 213 2.71 -9.90 -9.85
C GLU A 213 3.10 -9.43 -8.44
N LEU A 214 2.42 -8.42 -7.89
CA LEU A 214 2.76 -7.87 -6.57
C LEU A 214 1.89 -8.45 -5.47
N GLU A 215 0.58 -8.47 -5.68
CA GLU A 215 -0.38 -8.91 -4.67
C GLU A 215 -0.65 -10.42 -4.71
N GLY A 216 -0.33 -11.08 -5.84
CA GLY A 216 -0.65 -12.51 -6.04
C GLY A 216 -2.15 -12.82 -6.09
N ALA A 217 -3.01 -11.81 -6.24
CA ALA A 217 -4.46 -11.96 -6.19
C ALA A 217 -5.07 -12.26 -7.57
N ALA A 218 -4.49 -11.71 -8.65
CA ALA A 218 -4.96 -11.90 -10.02
C ALA A 218 -6.48 -11.63 -10.22
N ALA A 219 -7.05 -10.70 -9.45
CA ALA A 219 -8.48 -10.38 -9.45
C ALA A 219 -8.96 -9.61 -10.69
N LEU A 220 -8.03 -9.12 -11.53
CA LEU A 220 -8.32 -8.42 -12.77
C LEU A 220 -7.59 -9.13 -13.91
N ARG A 221 -8.23 -9.26 -15.07
CA ARG A 221 -7.62 -9.82 -16.29
C ARG A 221 -7.97 -9.02 -17.53
N MET A 222 -7.15 -9.14 -18.57
CA MET A 222 -7.52 -8.69 -19.91
C MET A 222 -8.40 -9.76 -20.57
N ALA A 223 -9.46 -9.33 -21.25
CA ALA A 223 -10.36 -10.16 -22.01
C ALA A 223 -10.74 -9.49 -23.33
N GLY A 224 -11.30 -10.26 -24.26
CA GLY A 224 -11.58 -9.79 -25.62
C GLY A 224 -10.32 -9.79 -26.50
N ARG A 225 -10.46 -9.19 -27.69
CA ARG A 225 -9.40 -9.11 -28.71
C ARG A 225 -9.58 -7.86 -29.54
N GLY A 226 -8.47 -7.25 -29.96
CA GLY A 226 -8.49 -6.11 -30.86
C GLY A 226 -9.15 -4.91 -30.18
N LEU A 227 -10.07 -4.26 -30.89
CA LEU A 227 -10.82 -3.14 -30.32
C LEU A 227 -11.60 -3.61 -29.09
N ASP A 228 -12.35 -4.73 -29.15
CA ASP A 228 -13.20 -5.22 -28.05
C ASP A 228 -12.45 -5.72 -26.79
N THR A 229 -11.14 -5.45 -26.69
CA THR A 229 -10.31 -5.76 -25.52
C THR A 229 -10.71 -4.89 -24.34
N HIS A 230 -11.00 -5.50 -23.20
CA HIS A 230 -11.35 -4.80 -21.98
C HIS A 230 -10.72 -5.49 -20.76
N ILE A 231 -10.67 -4.77 -19.64
CA ILE A 231 -10.29 -5.36 -18.36
C ILE A 231 -11.57 -5.83 -17.67
N GLU A 232 -11.60 -7.07 -17.23
CA GLU A 232 -12.70 -7.65 -16.47
C GLU A 232 -12.24 -8.16 -15.11
N ILE A 233 -13.20 -8.42 -14.23
CA ILE A 233 -12.97 -9.02 -12.91
C ILE A 233 -12.82 -10.52 -13.10
N ALA A 234 -11.68 -11.07 -12.71
CA ALA A 234 -11.40 -12.48 -12.87
C ALA A 234 -12.35 -13.34 -12.01
N ASN A 235 -12.72 -14.49 -12.56
CA ASN A 235 -13.50 -15.57 -11.94
C ASN A 235 -14.95 -15.31 -11.57
N GLY A 236 -15.52 -14.09 -11.63
CA GLY A 236 -16.97 -13.85 -11.46
C GLY A 236 -17.63 -14.32 -10.14
N GLU A 237 -16.93 -15.10 -9.32
CA GLU A 237 -17.40 -15.70 -8.07
C GLU A 237 -17.20 -14.73 -6.91
N LYS A 238 -18.19 -14.73 -6.00
CA LYS A 238 -18.17 -13.94 -4.78
C LYS A 238 -17.60 -14.79 -3.64
N PRO A 239 -16.66 -14.27 -2.84
CA PRO A 239 -16.07 -12.96 -2.97
C PRO A 239 -15.02 -12.92 -4.11
N PRO A 240 -14.93 -11.81 -4.88
CA PRO A 240 -13.87 -11.66 -5.86
C PRO A 240 -12.51 -11.79 -5.16
N ALA A 241 -11.50 -12.32 -5.84
CA ALA A 241 -10.14 -12.44 -5.31
C ALA A 241 -9.51 -11.09 -4.87
N CYS A 242 -10.19 -9.97 -5.17
CA CYS A 242 -9.78 -8.63 -4.78
C CYS A 242 -9.81 -8.44 -3.25
N ARG A 243 -8.65 -8.14 -2.66
CA ARG A 243 -8.50 -7.84 -1.23
C ARG A 243 -8.72 -6.37 -0.88
N SER A 244 -9.12 -5.55 -1.85
CA SER A 244 -9.22 -4.09 -1.71
C SER A 244 -7.94 -3.44 -1.19
N CYS A 245 -6.75 -3.82 -1.70
CA CYS A 245 -5.50 -3.14 -1.32
C CYS A 245 -5.35 -1.75 -1.96
N GLY A 246 -5.99 -1.51 -3.11
CA GLY A 246 -5.92 -0.23 -3.82
C GLY A 246 -4.63 -0.01 -4.64
N ARG A 247 -3.78 -1.03 -4.83
CA ARG A 247 -2.60 -0.95 -5.72
C ARG A 247 -2.97 -0.56 -7.14
N CYS A 248 -4.07 -1.11 -7.65
CA CYS A 248 -4.62 -0.78 -8.95
C CYS A 248 -5.10 0.68 -9.06
N VAL A 249 -5.59 1.28 -7.97
CA VAL A 249 -5.96 2.70 -7.91
C VAL A 249 -4.70 3.56 -8.00
N SER A 250 -3.69 3.23 -7.18
CA SER A 250 -2.43 4.01 -7.12
C SER A 250 -1.68 4.05 -8.44
N LEU A 251 -1.74 2.98 -9.22
CA LEU A 251 -1.01 2.85 -10.47
C LEU A 251 -1.82 3.27 -11.71
N CYS A 252 -3.12 3.55 -11.58
CA CYS A 252 -3.94 3.85 -12.74
C CYS A 252 -3.59 5.24 -13.30
N PRO A 253 -3.03 5.35 -14.53
CA PRO A 253 -2.57 6.63 -15.06
C PRO A 253 -3.69 7.48 -15.68
N ALA A 254 -4.86 6.88 -15.90
CA ALA A 254 -5.98 7.46 -16.65
C ALA A 254 -7.27 7.62 -15.81
N GLY A 255 -7.23 7.30 -14.51
CA GLY A 255 -8.42 7.41 -13.67
C GLY A 255 -9.51 6.37 -13.91
N ALA A 256 -9.19 5.28 -14.62
CA ALA A 256 -10.11 4.18 -14.90
C ALA A 256 -10.36 3.24 -13.70
N VAL A 257 -9.58 3.35 -12.63
CA VAL A 257 -9.79 2.64 -11.37
C VAL A 257 -9.82 3.68 -10.26
N ARG A 258 -10.87 3.67 -9.44
CA ARG A 258 -11.14 4.71 -8.45
C ARG A 258 -11.36 4.11 -7.08
N ASP A 259 -10.92 4.89 -6.10
CA ASP A 259 -11.22 4.69 -4.69
C ASP A 259 -12.55 5.39 -4.39
N LYS A 260 -13.52 4.63 -3.85
CA LYS A 260 -14.86 5.12 -3.50
C LYS A 260 -14.87 6.06 -2.29
N THR A 261 -13.81 6.06 -1.49
CA THR A 261 -13.65 6.86 -0.28
C THR A 261 -12.99 8.21 -0.54
N GLU A 262 -12.47 8.44 -1.76
CA GLU A 262 -11.89 9.73 -2.12
C GLU A 262 -12.95 10.85 -2.08
N GLY A 263 -12.55 12.01 -1.57
CA GLY A 263 -13.37 13.21 -1.54
C GLY A 263 -13.64 13.80 -2.92
N SER A 264 -14.50 14.82 -2.97
CA SER A 264 -14.83 15.53 -4.21
C SER A 264 -13.60 16.20 -4.84
N LEU A 265 -13.67 16.52 -6.13
CA LEU A 265 -12.61 17.24 -6.86
C LEU A 265 -12.18 18.52 -6.14
N ALA A 266 -13.14 19.30 -5.63
CA ALA A 266 -12.86 20.53 -4.89
C ALA A 266 -12.08 20.26 -3.59
N ALA A 267 -12.42 19.18 -2.89
CA ALA A 267 -11.73 18.78 -1.67
C ALA A 267 -10.31 18.29 -1.98
N LEU A 268 -10.13 17.47 -3.03
CA LEU A 268 -8.81 17.00 -3.46
C LEU A 268 -7.89 18.15 -3.90
N LYS A 269 -8.42 19.14 -4.64
CA LYS A 269 -7.67 20.32 -5.09
C LYS A 269 -7.25 21.26 -3.96
N SER A 270 -8.01 21.29 -2.86
CA SER A 270 -7.73 22.14 -1.70
C SER A 270 -7.03 21.39 -0.56
N ALA A 271 -6.76 20.10 -0.72
CA ALA A 271 -6.21 19.28 0.34
C ALA A 271 -4.73 19.59 0.61
N GLN A 272 -4.40 19.71 1.90
CA GLN A 272 -3.02 19.71 2.36
C GLN A 272 -2.52 18.27 2.44
N LYS A 273 -1.30 18.04 1.95
CA LYS A 273 -0.59 16.77 2.09
C LYS A 273 0.15 16.71 3.42
N VAL A 274 -0.06 15.64 4.18
CA VAL A 274 0.59 15.39 5.47
C VAL A 274 1.15 13.97 5.47
N ILE A 275 2.45 13.84 5.68
CA ILE A 275 3.08 12.52 5.83
C ILE A 275 2.91 12.05 7.28
N SER A 276 2.48 10.80 7.44
CA SER A 276 2.30 10.15 8.74
C SER A 276 2.66 8.67 8.65
N VAL A 277 2.32 7.91 9.70
CA VAL A 277 2.55 6.47 9.81
C VAL A 277 1.22 5.77 10.03
N CYS A 278 1.01 4.66 9.32
CA CYS A 278 -0.15 3.79 9.46
C CYS A 278 -0.23 3.24 10.90
N PRO A 279 -1.33 3.46 11.64
CA PRO A 279 -1.40 3.06 13.04
C PRO A 279 -1.84 1.61 13.24
N HIS A 280 -1.93 0.77 12.20
CA HIS A 280 -2.64 -0.52 12.29
C HIS A 280 -1.78 -1.71 12.75
N CYS A 281 -0.66 -1.98 12.09
CA CYS A 281 0.24 -3.10 12.40
C CYS A 281 1.68 -2.62 12.60
N GLY A 282 2.55 -3.50 13.09
CA GLY A 282 3.95 -3.18 13.40
C GLY A 282 4.86 -2.85 12.20
N VAL A 283 4.37 -2.97 10.95
CA VAL A 283 5.16 -2.62 9.76
C VAL A 283 5.43 -1.12 9.67
N GLY A 284 4.52 -0.28 10.19
CA GLY A 284 4.71 1.17 10.20
C GLY A 284 4.77 1.79 8.79
N CYS A 285 3.94 1.33 7.85
CA CYS A 285 3.87 1.90 6.50
C CYS A 285 3.70 3.43 6.56
N ARG A 286 4.52 4.18 5.82
CA ARG A 286 4.37 5.63 5.73
C ARG A 286 3.19 5.98 4.81
N VAL A 287 2.34 6.89 5.26
CA VAL A 287 1.14 7.31 4.54
C VAL A 287 1.23 8.80 4.20
N GLU A 288 0.78 9.18 3.01
CA GLU A 288 0.40 10.55 2.65
C GLU A 288 -1.10 10.69 2.87
N LEU A 289 -1.48 11.46 3.90
CA LEU A 289 -2.85 11.88 4.14
C LEU A 289 -3.10 13.18 3.39
N GLN A 290 -4.16 13.24 2.60
CA GLN A 290 -4.65 14.48 2.02
C GLN A 290 -5.84 14.95 2.85
N VAL A 291 -5.70 16.13 3.46
CA VAL A 291 -6.64 16.68 4.43
C VAL A 291 -7.23 17.98 3.91
N ALA A 292 -8.55 18.04 3.81
CA ALA A 292 -9.29 19.25 3.43
C ALA A 292 -10.38 19.52 4.48
N GLN A 293 -10.47 20.77 4.94
CA GLN A 293 -11.48 21.19 5.94
C GLN A 293 -11.50 20.30 7.19
N GLY A 294 -10.32 19.88 7.67
CA GLY A 294 -10.19 19.00 8.84
C GLY A 294 -10.60 17.54 8.61
N LYS A 295 -10.97 17.15 7.38
CA LYS A 295 -11.32 15.76 7.02
C LYS A 295 -10.25 15.14 6.14
N ILE A 296 -10.01 13.85 6.35
CA ILE A 296 -9.14 13.05 5.49
C ILE A 296 -9.96 12.74 4.23
N VAL A 297 -9.48 13.19 3.08
CA VAL A 297 -10.20 13.05 1.79
C VAL A 297 -9.52 12.07 0.85
N LYS A 298 -8.26 11.69 1.11
CA LYS A 298 -7.54 10.66 0.37
C LYS A 298 -6.35 10.17 1.18
N VAL A 299 -6.05 8.87 1.06
CA VAL A 299 -4.89 8.24 1.68
C VAL A 299 -4.09 7.51 0.60
N MET A 300 -2.81 7.84 0.50
CA MET A 300 -1.87 7.25 -0.45
C MET A 300 -0.63 6.73 0.28
N PRO A 301 0.09 5.74 -0.26
CA PRO A 301 1.43 5.44 0.20
C PRO A 301 2.32 6.69 0.03
N ALA A 302 3.16 6.97 1.03
CA ALA A 302 4.18 7.99 0.89
C ALA A 302 5.33 7.50 -0.02
N ASP A 303 6.09 8.42 -0.61
CA ASP A 303 7.22 8.06 -1.47
C ASP A 303 8.24 7.18 -0.73
N GLY A 304 8.67 6.11 -1.42
CA GLY A 304 9.64 5.13 -0.91
C GLY A 304 9.10 4.16 0.14
N SER A 305 7.80 4.17 0.47
CA SER A 305 7.21 3.35 1.54
C SER A 305 6.66 1.98 1.10
N GLY A 306 6.70 1.68 -0.20
CA GLY A 306 5.94 0.56 -0.77
C GLY A 306 4.49 0.96 -1.03
N ASP A 307 3.56 0.00 -0.96
CA ASP A 307 2.12 0.27 -1.02
C ASP A 307 1.42 -0.08 0.31
N LEU A 308 0.17 0.36 0.44
CA LEU A 308 -0.66 0.15 1.62
C LEU A 308 -1.57 -1.07 1.46
N CYS A 309 -1.80 -1.78 2.56
CA CYS A 309 -2.88 -2.75 2.64
C CYS A 309 -4.24 -2.05 2.78
N VAL A 310 -5.32 -2.84 2.75
CA VAL A 310 -6.70 -2.33 2.92
C VAL A 310 -6.87 -1.49 4.19
N MET A 311 -6.26 -1.91 5.32
CA MET A 311 -6.35 -1.18 6.58
C MET A 311 -5.62 0.16 6.51
N GLY A 312 -4.39 0.18 5.98
CA GLY A 312 -3.62 1.42 5.89
C GLY A 312 -4.23 2.46 4.94
N ARG A 313 -4.90 1.99 3.88
CA ARG A 313 -5.54 2.87 2.88
C ARG A 313 -6.91 3.36 3.32
N TYR A 314 -7.76 2.46 3.83
CA TYR A 314 -9.18 2.74 4.05
C TYR A 314 -9.56 2.81 5.53
N GLY A 315 -8.72 2.28 6.42
CA GLY A 315 -9.01 2.14 7.85
C GLY A 315 -8.74 3.38 8.69
N CYS A 316 -8.68 4.58 8.08
CA CYS A 316 -8.46 5.85 8.80
C CYS A 316 -9.76 6.61 9.09
N ASP A 317 -10.91 6.10 8.66
CA ASP A 317 -12.24 6.72 8.79
C ASP A 317 -12.73 6.83 10.25
N PHE A 318 -12.27 5.93 11.13
CA PHE A 318 -12.64 5.91 12.55
C PHE A 318 -12.39 7.23 13.28
N VAL A 319 -11.46 8.07 12.79
CA VAL A 319 -11.17 9.39 13.38
C VAL A 319 -12.35 10.35 13.25
N HIS A 320 -13.24 10.12 12.27
CA HIS A 320 -14.45 10.88 12.00
C HIS A 320 -15.73 10.17 12.45
N SER A 321 -15.60 9.01 13.12
CA SER A 321 -16.76 8.26 13.59
C SER A 321 -17.59 9.10 14.55
N PRO A 322 -18.94 9.12 14.40
CA PRO A 322 -19.82 9.79 15.35
C PRO A 322 -19.78 9.15 16.75
N ALA A 323 -19.29 7.90 16.86
CA ALA A 323 -19.09 7.22 18.13
C ALA A 323 -17.78 7.61 18.85
N ARG A 324 -16.93 8.45 18.24
CA ARG A 324 -15.68 8.90 18.85
C ARG A 324 -15.96 9.73 20.11
N LEU A 325 -15.32 9.35 21.21
CA LEU A 325 -15.38 10.13 22.44
C LEU A 325 -14.63 11.45 22.27
N THR A 326 -15.34 12.57 22.48
CA THR A 326 -14.80 13.94 22.34
C THR A 326 -14.71 14.69 23.67
N MET A 327 -15.23 14.12 24.75
CA MET A 327 -15.21 14.68 26.10
C MET A 327 -15.08 13.56 27.16
N PRO A 328 -14.51 13.86 28.33
CA PRO A 328 -14.48 12.91 29.45
C PRO A 328 -15.89 12.52 29.91
N LEU A 329 -16.05 11.26 30.34
CA LEU A 329 -17.30 10.71 30.83
C LEU A 329 -17.07 10.06 32.21
N THR A 330 -18.01 10.24 33.14
CA THR A 330 -18.03 9.54 34.43
C THR A 330 -19.23 8.62 34.56
N ARG A 331 -19.12 7.58 35.38
CA ARG A 331 -20.20 6.63 35.64
C ARG A 331 -21.10 7.14 36.76
N LEU A 332 -22.41 7.13 36.54
CA LEU A 332 -23.38 7.36 37.61
C LEU A 332 -23.62 6.03 38.34
N GLU A 333 -23.31 5.96 39.63
CA GLU A 333 -23.43 4.73 40.45
C GLU A 333 -24.89 4.29 40.69
N SER A 334 -25.89 5.10 40.31
CA SER A 334 -27.26 4.99 40.86
C SER A 334 -28.34 4.34 39.99
N LEU A 335 -28.03 3.57 38.94
CA LEU A 335 -29.07 2.88 38.16
C LEU A 335 -28.69 1.43 37.88
N GLY A 336 -29.47 0.51 38.44
CA GLY A 336 -29.25 -0.93 38.38
C GLY A 336 -29.10 -1.45 36.95
N THR A 337 -28.23 -2.45 36.78
CA THR A 337 -27.92 -3.21 35.56
C THR A 337 -27.50 -2.42 34.30
N GLY A 338 -27.48 -1.09 34.35
CA GLY A 338 -27.04 -0.23 33.25
C GLY A 338 -26.23 0.95 33.77
N SER A 339 -24.94 0.95 33.50
CA SER A 339 -24.09 2.07 33.87
C SER A 339 -24.28 3.24 32.91
N TYR A 340 -25.03 4.26 33.33
CA TYR A 340 -25.16 5.50 32.57
C TYR A 340 -23.86 6.30 32.68
N LEU A 341 -23.35 6.76 31.53
CA LEU A 341 -22.20 7.64 31.43
C LEU A 341 -22.67 9.08 31.29
N ARG A 342 -22.10 9.99 32.08
CA ARG A 342 -22.38 11.43 32.04
C ARG A 342 -21.14 12.20 31.58
N PRO A 343 -21.26 13.12 30.61
CA PRO A 343 -20.25 14.13 30.32
C PRO A 343 -19.80 14.93 31.54
N VAL A 344 -18.49 15.13 31.68
CA VAL A 344 -17.89 15.95 32.75
C VAL A 344 -16.73 16.77 32.21
N SER A 345 -16.34 17.81 32.95
CA SER A 345 -15.16 18.61 32.59
C SER A 345 -13.87 17.80 32.80
N TRP A 346 -12.78 18.23 32.19
CA TRP A 346 -11.45 17.64 32.43
C TRP A 346 -11.02 17.75 33.90
N GLU A 347 -11.31 18.88 34.54
CA GLU A 347 -10.99 19.10 35.96
C GLU A 347 -11.75 18.15 36.87
N GLU A 348 -13.06 17.98 36.65
CA GLU A 348 -13.88 17.04 37.41
C GLU A 348 -13.43 15.59 37.17
N ALA A 349 -13.20 15.20 35.91
CA ALA A 349 -12.77 13.84 35.57
C ALA A 349 -11.41 13.49 36.21
N LEU A 350 -10.42 14.39 36.08
CA LEU A 350 -9.10 14.19 36.66
C LEU A 350 -9.13 14.24 38.19
N GLY A 351 -9.95 15.11 38.78
CA GLY A 351 -10.16 15.18 40.23
C GLY A 351 -10.74 13.89 40.79
N ILE A 352 -11.80 13.35 40.17
CA ILE A 352 -12.40 12.07 40.55
C ILE A 352 -11.37 10.94 40.43
N ALA A 353 -10.66 10.85 39.30
CA ALA A 353 -9.66 9.81 39.07
C ALA A 353 -8.53 9.87 40.11
N ALA A 354 -7.99 11.07 40.38
CA ALA A 354 -6.92 11.26 41.35
C ALA A 354 -7.35 10.89 42.78
N GLU A 355 -8.53 11.35 43.22
CA GLU A 355 -9.02 11.03 44.57
C GLU A 355 -9.28 9.54 44.76
N ARG A 356 -9.87 8.86 43.77
CA ARG A 356 -10.09 7.41 43.84
C ARG A 356 -8.77 6.63 43.84
N LEU A 357 -7.80 7.01 43.02
CA LEU A 357 -6.47 6.37 43.02
C LEU A 357 -5.73 6.58 44.34
N LYS A 358 -5.77 7.80 44.91
CA LYS A 358 -5.20 8.06 46.25
C LYS A 358 -5.87 7.21 47.33
N HIS A 359 -7.20 7.11 47.31
CA HIS A 359 -7.95 6.31 48.28
C HIS A 359 -7.57 4.82 48.21
N VAL A 360 -7.51 4.25 47.00
CA VAL A 360 -7.08 2.85 46.80
C VAL A 360 -5.65 2.66 47.28
N LYS A 361 -4.72 3.55 46.91
CA LYS A 361 -3.32 3.49 47.34
C LYS A 361 -3.18 3.56 48.86
N ALA A 362 -3.93 4.44 49.53
CA ALA A 362 -3.90 4.58 50.98
C ALA A 362 -4.47 3.36 51.72
N ARG A 363 -5.50 2.72 51.16
CA ARG A 363 -6.20 1.60 51.81
C ARG A 363 -5.57 0.24 51.52
N HIS A 364 -5.08 0.02 50.30
CA HIS A 364 -4.64 -1.29 49.80
C HIS A 364 -3.17 -1.32 49.36
N GLY A 365 -2.46 -0.20 49.45
CA GLY A 365 -1.09 -0.06 48.95
C GLY A 365 -1.02 0.20 47.45
N PRO A 366 0.16 0.59 46.93
CA PRO A 366 0.34 0.91 45.53
C PRO A 366 0.22 -0.30 44.59
N GLU A 367 0.57 -1.50 45.07
CA GLU A 367 0.49 -2.76 44.30
C GLU A 367 -0.95 -3.15 43.93
N ALA A 368 -1.96 -2.60 44.61
CA ALA A 368 -3.36 -2.79 44.24
C ALA A 368 -3.77 -2.01 42.97
N ILE A 369 -2.87 -1.21 42.41
CA ILE A 369 -3.10 -0.42 41.20
C ILE A 369 -2.25 -0.99 40.07
N ALA A 370 -2.90 -1.23 38.93
CA ALA A 370 -2.25 -1.65 37.69
C ALA A 370 -2.54 -0.65 36.57
N VAL A 371 -1.61 -0.55 35.62
CA VAL A 371 -1.72 0.32 34.45
C VAL A 371 -1.48 -0.48 33.18
N LEU A 372 -2.40 -0.34 32.21
CA LEU A 372 -2.30 -1.01 30.91
C LEU A 372 -1.96 0.00 29.82
N CYS A 373 -0.78 -0.15 29.23
CA CYS A 373 -0.30 0.62 28.09
C CYS A 373 -0.91 0.12 26.78
N SER A 374 -0.96 1.00 25.78
CA SER A 374 -1.47 0.67 24.45
C SER A 374 -0.35 0.56 23.44
N CYS A 375 -0.27 -0.58 22.74
CA CYS A 375 0.62 -0.76 21.58
C CYS A 375 0.22 0.09 20.36
N ARG A 376 -0.92 0.79 20.44
CA ARG A 376 -1.42 1.72 19.41
C ARG A 376 -1.12 3.19 19.75
N SER A 377 -0.61 3.46 20.96
CA SER A 377 -0.15 4.77 21.39
C SER A 377 1.31 5.00 21.03
N THR A 378 1.76 6.25 21.06
CA THR A 378 3.15 6.57 20.78
C THR A 378 4.07 6.14 21.94
N ASN A 379 5.36 5.99 21.63
CA ASN A 379 6.36 5.62 22.63
C ASN A 379 6.47 6.68 23.73
N GLU A 380 6.30 7.96 23.41
CA GLU A 380 6.29 9.05 24.38
C GLU A 380 5.11 8.94 25.34
N ALA A 381 3.92 8.62 24.84
CA ALA A 381 2.74 8.42 25.68
C ALA A 381 2.92 7.21 26.62
N ASN A 382 3.44 6.10 26.11
CA ASN A 382 3.72 4.92 26.91
C ASN A 382 4.85 5.17 27.93
N TYR A 383 5.87 5.96 27.57
CA TYR A 383 6.91 6.40 28.50
C TYR A 383 6.36 7.26 29.64
N LEU A 384 5.48 8.22 29.33
CA LEU A 384 4.82 9.03 30.36
C LEU A 384 3.93 8.17 31.26
N LEU A 385 3.22 7.20 30.68
CA LEU A 385 2.34 6.31 31.42
C LEU A 385 3.10 5.38 32.37
N GLN A 386 4.21 4.77 31.93
CA GLN A 386 5.04 3.97 32.84
C GLN A 386 5.70 4.84 33.92
N LYS A 387 6.09 6.08 33.58
CA LYS A 387 6.68 7.01 34.54
C LYS A 387 5.64 7.41 35.59
N PHE A 388 4.39 7.66 35.19
CA PHE A 388 3.29 7.91 36.11
C PHE A 388 3.05 6.73 37.04
N ALA A 389 3.03 5.50 36.51
CA ALA A 389 2.86 4.30 37.33
C ALA A 389 4.00 4.12 38.36
N ARG A 390 5.26 4.19 37.93
CA ARG A 390 6.41 3.96 38.81
C ARG A 390 6.67 5.11 39.78
N ALA A 391 6.67 6.35 39.29
CA ALA A 391 7.07 7.50 40.10
C ALA A 391 5.92 8.12 40.91
N VAL A 392 4.68 8.07 40.42
CA VAL A 392 3.54 8.71 41.09
C VAL A 392 2.70 7.69 41.85
N LEU A 393 2.28 6.62 41.17
CA LEU A 393 1.50 5.57 41.81
C LEU A 393 2.37 4.69 42.71
N GLY A 394 3.64 4.48 42.37
CA GLY A 394 4.57 3.66 43.14
C GLY A 394 4.38 2.17 42.93
N THR A 395 3.88 1.78 41.76
CA THR A 395 3.59 0.38 41.37
C THR A 395 4.44 -0.02 40.18
N ASN A 396 4.86 -1.28 40.14
CA ASN A 396 5.46 -1.90 38.96
C ASN A 396 4.47 -2.74 38.15
N ASN A 397 3.19 -2.78 38.56
CA ASN A 397 2.14 -3.50 37.85
C ASN A 397 1.74 -2.73 36.58
N ILE A 398 2.58 -2.85 35.57
CA ILE A 398 2.47 -2.20 34.27
C ILE A 398 2.54 -3.29 33.23
N ASP A 399 1.58 -3.32 32.31
CA ASP A 399 1.57 -4.27 31.21
C ASP A 399 1.02 -3.60 29.94
N SER A 400 1.01 -4.31 28.82
CA SER A 400 0.43 -3.86 27.56
C SER A 400 -0.22 -5.02 26.81
N GLY A 401 -0.88 -4.72 25.68
CA GLY A 401 -1.39 -5.76 24.78
C GLY A 401 -0.32 -6.73 24.24
N ALA A 402 0.98 -6.40 24.34
CA ALA A 402 2.08 -7.28 23.93
C ALA A 402 2.29 -8.47 24.90
N GLY A 403 1.96 -8.29 26.19
CA GLY A 403 2.12 -9.31 27.23
C GLY A 403 1.30 -10.58 26.99
N MET A 404 0.26 -10.52 26.15
CA MET A 404 -0.51 -11.70 25.73
C MET A 404 0.05 -12.43 24.51
N ARG A 405 0.89 -11.77 23.70
CA ARG A 405 1.19 -12.22 22.33
C ARG A 405 2.66 -12.54 22.10
N GLU A 406 3.56 -11.82 22.76
CA GLU A 406 4.99 -11.81 22.43
C GLU A 406 5.88 -12.30 23.60
N THR A 407 5.35 -12.39 24.83
CA THR A 407 6.13 -12.75 26.04
C THR A 407 6.91 -14.07 25.95
N PRO A 408 6.39 -15.19 25.40
CA PRO A 408 7.20 -16.41 25.27
C PRO A 408 8.33 -16.29 24.24
N GLU A 409 8.09 -15.53 23.17
CA GLU A 409 9.08 -15.29 22.10
C GLU A 409 10.21 -14.42 22.62
N LEU A 410 9.89 -13.32 23.29
CA LEU A 410 10.85 -12.38 23.87
C LEU A 410 11.69 -13.01 24.98
N ALA A 411 11.09 -13.85 25.83
CA ALA A 411 11.84 -14.58 26.85
C ALA A 411 12.80 -15.62 26.23
N GLY A 412 12.40 -16.26 25.14
CA GLY A 412 13.26 -17.18 24.39
C GLY A 412 14.45 -16.47 23.73
N ASP A 413 14.20 -15.33 23.09
CA ASP A 413 15.22 -14.52 22.45
C ASP A 413 16.21 -13.93 23.46
N ASP A 414 15.74 -13.43 24.60
CA ASP A 414 16.64 -12.90 25.63
C ASP A 414 17.57 -13.99 26.19
N LEU A 415 17.04 -15.20 26.40
CA LEU A 415 17.83 -16.35 26.85
C LEU A 415 18.81 -16.87 25.78
N ALA A 416 18.44 -16.80 24.50
CA ALA A 416 19.23 -17.38 23.41
C ALA A 416 20.27 -16.41 22.83
N VAL A 417 19.92 -15.13 22.70
CA VAL A 417 20.71 -14.11 22.00
C VAL A 417 20.96 -12.84 22.81
N GLY A 418 20.39 -12.70 24.00
CA GLY A 418 20.67 -11.58 24.92
C GLY A 418 20.22 -10.22 24.38
N THR A 419 19.13 -10.18 23.61
CA THR A 419 18.62 -8.97 22.96
C THR A 419 17.89 -8.02 23.91
N GLY A 420 17.59 -8.42 25.16
CA GLY A 420 17.09 -7.54 26.21
C GLY A 420 15.69 -6.98 25.98
N ILE A 421 14.81 -7.68 25.25
CA ILE A 421 13.47 -7.20 24.87
C ILE A 421 12.41 -7.50 25.96
N MET A 422 12.75 -7.40 27.25
CA MET A 422 11.82 -7.61 28.37
C MET A 422 11.59 -6.33 29.17
#